data_AF-A0A3B9FQJ9-F1
#
_entry.id   AF-A0A3B9FQJ9-F1
#
_cell.length_a   1.000
_cell.length_b   1.000
_cell.length_c   1.000
_cell.angle_alpha   90.00
_cell.angle_beta   90.00
_cell.angle_gamma   90.00
#
_symmetry.space_group_name_H-M   'P 1'
#
loop_
_entity.id
_entity.type
_entity.pdbx_description
1 polymer ?
#
loop_
_entity_poly.entity_id
_entity_poly.type
_entity_poly.pdbx_seq_one_letter_code
_entity_poly.pdbx_strand_id
1 'polypeptide(L)'
;MKTFVAGLGNYSIKKVLVLFAVLLSSCVNSHYDQTENFLFSWKIGDLKTAAVEAEKLSQSGPKKDRLLYKLEEGSTKRLSGDLEGSVRALGEASKEYDRWFGVHLKADARVSDQVSSVLGSAEWKPYKSRVYERVMMRMYQALNYLQLEEKGRARAEIFKSRQAIEDARQIWSKELLAAQEEMNRKGINLNRGMNEKDESSLQREISRIRSMIPPNLPDYVNPAAIYLEALYFLRGGTQREDFEKASFSLRRLAALFPDNQWIREDL
;
A
#
# COMPACT_ATOMS: atom_id res chain seq x y z
N MET A 1 -23.63 -41.19 -49.81
CA MET A 1 -22.16 -41.25 -49.61
C MET A 1 -21.90 -40.93 -48.14
N LYS A 2 -21.97 -41.87 -47.18
CA LYS A 2 -21.05 -43.01 -46.96
C LYS A 2 -19.58 -42.64 -47.20
N THR A 3 -18.81 -42.85 -46.14
CA THR A 3 -17.34 -42.98 -46.01
C THR A 3 -16.48 -41.73 -46.08
N PHE A 4 -16.26 -41.10 -44.92
CA PHE A 4 -14.89 -40.75 -44.47
C PHE A 4 -14.83 -40.68 -42.94
N VAL A 5 -15.20 -41.79 -42.29
CA VAL A 5 -14.85 -42.07 -40.89
C VAL A 5 -13.78 -43.16 -40.96
N ALA A 6 -12.52 -42.75 -41.00
CA ALA A 6 -11.36 -43.58 -40.67
C ALA A 6 -10.10 -42.71 -40.70
N GLY A 7 -9.35 -42.66 -39.59
CA GLY A 7 -7.93 -42.33 -39.66
C GLY A 7 -7.48 -40.96 -39.15
N LEU A 8 -8.06 -40.43 -38.07
CA LEU A 8 -7.33 -39.50 -37.20
C LEU A 8 -7.24 -40.16 -35.83
N GLY A 9 -6.12 -40.86 -35.66
CA GLY A 9 -5.93 -41.90 -34.65
C GLY A 9 -6.03 -41.42 -33.21
N ASN A 10 -6.23 -42.40 -32.34
CA ASN A 10 -6.21 -42.33 -30.87
C ASN A 10 -5.03 -41.52 -30.26
N TYR A 11 -4.00 -41.21 -31.04
CA TYR A 11 -2.89 -40.31 -30.69
C TYR A 11 -3.29 -38.84 -30.52
N SER A 12 -4.29 -38.34 -31.28
CA SER A 12 -4.74 -36.95 -31.19
C SER A 12 -5.60 -36.71 -29.96
N ILE A 13 -6.50 -37.66 -29.64
CA ILE A 13 -7.38 -37.61 -28.47
C ILE A 13 -6.55 -37.67 -27.17
N LYS A 14 -5.53 -38.53 -27.09
CA LYS A 14 -4.62 -38.58 -25.93
C LYS A 14 -3.84 -37.26 -25.75
N LYS A 15 -3.35 -36.64 -26.83
CA LYS A 15 -2.66 -35.34 -26.76
C LYS A 15 -3.60 -34.20 -26.37
N VAL A 16 -4.83 -34.19 -26.87
CA VAL A 16 -5.87 -33.22 -26.50
C VAL A 16 -6.30 -33.41 -25.04
N LEU A 17 -6.47 -34.65 -24.57
CA LEU A 17 -6.77 -34.95 -23.16
C LEU A 17 -5.62 -34.59 -22.22
N VAL A 18 -4.37 -34.79 -22.62
CA VAL A 18 -3.19 -34.36 -21.85
C VAL A 18 -3.10 -32.83 -21.82
N LEU A 19 -3.34 -32.14 -22.94
CA LEU A 19 -3.38 -30.68 -22.99
C LEU A 19 -4.52 -30.11 -22.13
N PHE A 20 -5.69 -30.75 -22.14
CA PHE A 20 -6.85 -30.39 -21.32
C PHE A 20 -6.61 -30.70 -19.83
N ALA A 21 -5.93 -31.79 -19.49
CA ALA A 21 -5.54 -32.13 -18.12
C ALA A 21 -4.46 -31.17 -17.56
N VAL A 22 -3.54 -30.69 -18.41
CA VAL A 22 -2.55 -29.65 -18.06
C VAL A 22 -3.23 -28.28 -17.87
N LEU A 23 -4.28 -27.97 -18.65
CA LEU A 23 -5.07 -26.74 -18.49
C LEU A 23 -6.00 -26.77 -17.26
N LEU A 24 -6.38 -27.96 -16.77
CA LEU A 24 -7.21 -28.14 -15.58
C LEU A 24 -6.42 -28.19 -14.26
N SER A 25 -5.09 -28.26 -14.31
CA SER A 25 -4.21 -28.31 -13.13
C SER A 25 -3.59 -26.96 -12.75
N SER A 26 -3.93 -25.87 -13.45
CA SER A 26 -3.74 -24.52 -12.91
C SER A 26 -4.84 -24.23 -11.89
N CYS A 27 -4.81 -24.89 -10.73
CA CYS A 27 -5.45 -24.35 -9.55
C CYS A 27 -4.84 -22.97 -9.31
N VAL A 28 -5.62 -21.93 -9.55
CA VAL A 28 -5.24 -20.55 -9.21
C VAL A 28 -5.11 -20.53 -7.70
N ASN A 29 -3.88 -20.62 -7.20
CA ASN A 29 -3.60 -20.53 -5.77
C ASN A 29 -3.90 -19.09 -5.36
N SER A 30 -4.99 -18.87 -4.62
CA SER A 30 -5.41 -17.52 -4.28
C SER A 30 -4.37 -16.86 -3.38
N HIS A 31 -4.37 -15.53 -3.33
CA HIS A 31 -3.54 -14.80 -2.36
C HIS A 31 -3.79 -15.29 -0.93
N TYR A 32 -5.03 -15.66 -0.62
CA TYR A 32 -5.41 -16.19 0.70
C TYR A 32 -4.68 -17.50 1.02
N ASP A 33 -4.68 -18.45 0.08
CA ASP A 33 -4.03 -19.76 0.26
C ASP A 33 -2.51 -19.61 0.43
N GLN A 34 -1.92 -18.62 -0.22
CA GLN A 34 -0.48 -18.34 -0.10
C GLN A 34 -0.12 -17.72 1.24
N THR A 35 -1.00 -16.91 1.82
CA THR A 35 -0.72 -16.11 3.02
C THR A 35 -1.30 -16.71 4.30
N GLU A 36 -1.95 -17.87 4.23
CA GLU A 36 -2.65 -18.48 5.38
C GLU A 36 -1.76 -18.64 6.61
N ASN A 37 -0.56 -19.22 6.47
CA ASN A 37 0.36 -19.43 7.59
C ASN A 37 0.84 -18.11 8.21
N PHE A 38 1.14 -17.12 7.36
CA PHE A 38 1.49 -15.77 7.81
C PHE A 38 0.33 -15.14 8.59
N LEU A 39 -0.88 -15.14 8.01
CA LEU A 39 -2.07 -14.54 8.59
C LEU A 39 -2.45 -15.22 9.91
N PHE A 40 -2.33 -16.54 10.01
CA PHE A 40 -2.56 -17.28 11.24
C PHE A 40 -1.59 -16.81 12.33
N SER A 41 -0.28 -16.86 12.06
CA SER A 41 0.76 -16.46 13.01
C SER A 41 0.61 -15.00 13.45
N TRP A 42 0.31 -14.11 12.50
CA TRP A 42 0.03 -12.70 12.77
C TRP A 42 -1.17 -12.52 13.71
N LYS A 43 -2.29 -13.21 13.44
CA LYS A 43 -3.52 -13.10 14.23
C LYS A 43 -3.36 -13.58 15.67
N ILE A 44 -2.55 -14.62 15.91
CA ILE A 44 -2.30 -15.14 17.26
C ILE A 44 -1.17 -14.41 17.99
N GLY A 45 -0.51 -13.45 17.34
CA GLY A 45 0.60 -12.69 17.92
C GLY A 45 1.94 -13.43 17.92
N ASP A 46 2.09 -14.53 17.18
CA ASP A 46 3.38 -15.18 16.97
C ASP A 46 4.19 -14.40 15.92
N LEU A 47 4.77 -13.28 16.35
CA LEU A 47 5.48 -12.34 15.50
C LEU A 47 6.78 -12.93 14.91
N LYS A 48 7.40 -13.90 15.60
CA LYS A 48 8.62 -14.55 15.10
C LYS A 48 8.29 -15.47 13.93
N THR A 49 7.29 -16.33 14.08
CA THR A 49 6.83 -17.20 13.00
C THR A 49 6.24 -16.37 11.85
N ALA A 50 5.46 -15.33 12.16
CA ALA A 50 4.94 -14.42 11.14
C ALA A 50 6.06 -13.76 10.32
N ALA A 51 7.17 -13.34 10.96
CA ALA A 51 8.32 -12.79 10.25
C ALA A 51 8.99 -13.79 9.31
N VAL A 52 9.12 -15.06 9.73
CA VAL A 52 9.70 -16.13 8.90
C VAL A 52 8.81 -16.43 7.70
N GLU A 53 7.49 -16.55 7.89
CA GLU A 53 6.55 -16.80 6.80
C GLU A 53 6.49 -15.62 5.83
N ALA A 54 6.48 -14.38 6.34
CA ALA A 54 6.54 -13.18 5.50
C ALA A 54 7.84 -13.12 4.69
N GLU A 55 8.99 -13.43 5.28
CA GLU A 55 10.27 -13.52 4.57
C GLU A 55 10.23 -14.57 3.47
N LYS A 56 9.71 -15.78 3.75
CA LYS A 56 9.54 -16.85 2.76
C LYS A 56 8.67 -16.41 1.60
N LEU A 57 7.54 -15.76 1.88
CA LEU A 57 6.65 -15.17 0.86
C LEU A 57 7.38 -14.09 0.07
N SER A 58 8.18 -13.25 0.74
CA SER A 58 9.00 -12.21 0.11
C SER A 58 10.10 -12.75 -0.80
N GLN A 59 10.48 -14.02 -0.70
CA GLN A 59 11.51 -14.64 -1.55
C GLN A 59 10.90 -15.52 -2.64
N SER A 60 9.94 -16.38 -2.26
CA SER A 60 9.39 -17.44 -3.12
C SER A 60 7.98 -17.17 -3.64
N GLY A 61 7.23 -16.26 -3.01
CA GLY A 61 5.90 -15.89 -3.45
C GLY A 61 5.86 -15.22 -4.84
N PRO A 62 4.67 -15.07 -5.44
CA PRO A 62 4.49 -14.44 -6.74
C PRO A 62 5.12 -13.04 -6.81
N LYS A 63 5.83 -12.77 -7.92
CA LYS A 63 6.47 -11.47 -8.15
C LYS A 63 5.48 -10.31 -8.08
N LYS A 64 4.22 -10.54 -8.47
CA LYS A 64 3.16 -9.53 -8.50
C LYS A 64 2.81 -9.00 -7.09
N ASP A 65 3.02 -9.79 -6.05
CA ASP A 65 2.69 -9.46 -4.64
C ASP A 65 3.96 -9.20 -3.81
N ARG A 66 5.14 -9.26 -4.43
CA ARG A 66 6.45 -9.14 -3.76
C ARG A 66 6.55 -7.89 -2.88
N LEU A 67 6.01 -6.77 -3.35
CA LEU A 67 6.01 -5.51 -2.62
C LEU A 67 5.23 -5.61 -1.30
N LEU A 68 4.06 -6.25 -1.32
CA LEU A 68 3.26 -6.50 -0.12
C LEU A 68 4.04 -7.37 0.86
N TYR A 69 4.58 -8.49 0.38
CA TYR A 69 5.34 -9.42 1.23
C TYR A 69 6.57 -8.76 1.87
N LYS A 70 7.22 -7.82 1.17
CA LYS A 70 8.35 -7.05 1.74
C LYS A 70 7.91 -6.05 2.81
N LEU A 71 6.74 -5.44 2.66
CA LEU A 71 6.14 -4.60 3.70
C LEU A 71 5.75 -5.41 4.94
N GLU A 72 5.15 -6.59 4.74
CA GLU A 72 4.78 -7.52 5.81
C GLU A 72 6.02 -8.06 6.53
N GLU A 73 7.04 -8.50 5.79
CA GLU A 73 8.34 -8.94 6.33
C GLU A 73 8.97 -7.83 7.17
N GLY A 74 9.06 -6.61 6.61
CA GLY A 74 9.64 -5.49 7.31
C GLY A 74 8.90 -5.12 8.60
N SER A 75 7.57 -5.12 8.55
CA SER A 75 6.73 -4.76 9.70
C SER A 75 6.81 -5.83 10.79
N THR A 76 6.74 -7.11 10.44
CA THR A 76 6.83 -8.23 11.40
C THR A 76 8.22 -8.35 12.02
N LYS A 77 9.29 -8.21 11.23
CA LYS A 77 10.67 -8.20 11.75
C LYS A 77 10.89 -7.07 12.76
N ARG A 78 10.34 -5.88 12.48
CA ARG A 78 10.38 -4.76 13.44
C ARG A 78 9.67 -5.14 14.75
N LEU A 79 8.47 -5.69 14.65
CA LEU A 79 7.66 -6.05 15.81
C LEU A 79 8.25 -7.22 16.61
N SER A 80 8.97 -8.14 15.96
CA SER A 80 9.66 -9.25 16.62
C SER A 80 11.05 -8.88 17.19
N GLY A 81 11.53 -7.66 16.92
CA GLY A 81 12.80 -7.14 17.40
C GLY A 81 13.99 -7.27 16.44
N ASP A 82 13.81 -7.90 15.27
CA ASP A 82 14.80 -7.93 14.19
C ASP A 82 14.81 -6.60 13.41
N LEU A 83 15.42 -5.58 14.02
CA LEU A 83 15.49 -4.24 13.45
C LEU A 83 16.29 -4.20 12.15
N GLU A 84 17.42 -4.91 12.08
CA GLU A 84 18.26 -4.93 10.88
C GLU A 84 17.57 -5.62 9.71
N GLY A 85 16.91 -6.76 9.96
CA GLY A 85 16.12 -7.44 8.95
C GLY A 85 14.94 -6.59 8.49
N SER A 86 14.31 -5.86 9.41
CA SER A 86 13.28 -4.88 9.05
C SER A 86 13.82 -3.76 8.15
N VAL A 87 14.99 -3.20 8.48
CA VAL A 87 15.66 -2.19 7.65
C VAL A 87 15.93 -2.71 6.24
N ARG A 88 16.41 -3.96 6.10
CA ARG A 88 16.65 -4.57 4.79
C ARG A 88 15.34 -4.73 3.99
N ALA A 89 14.33 -5.36 4.59
CA ALA A 89 13.06 -5.64 3.92
C ALA A 89 12.31 -4.36 3.50
N LEU A 90 12.19 -3.37 4.40
CA LEU A 90 11.56 -2.08 4.07
C LEU A 90 12.40 -1.27 3.08
N GLY A 91 13.73 -1.45 3.06
CA GLY A 91 14.62 -0.82 2.10
C GLY A 91 14.42 -1.39 0.69
N GLU A 92 14.19 -2.69 0.57
CA GLU A 92 13.83 -3.34 -0.70
C GLU A 92 12.44 -2.90 -1.18
N ALA A 93 11.46 -2.84 -0.27
CA ALA A 93 10.14 -2.28 -0.59
C ALA A 93 10.26 -0.84 -1.12
N SER A 94 11.06 0.01 -0.46
CA SER A 94 11.34 1.37 -0.91
C SER A 94 11.94 1.43 -2.32
N LYS A 95 12.88 0.55 -2.66
CA LYS A 95 13.47 0.54 -4.01
C LYS A 95 12.45 0.17 -5.07
N GLU A 96 11.58 -0.79 -4.77
CA GLU A 96 10.51 -1.19 -5.67
C GLU A 96 9.50 -0.03 -5.83
N TYR A 97 9.17 0.69 -4.75
CA TYR A 97 8.38 1.92 -4.82
C TYR A 97 8.96 2.95 -5.78
N ASP A 98 10.22 3.28 -5.60
CA ASP A 98 10.89 4.31 -6.39
C ASP A 98 10.93 3.91 -7.88
N ARG A 99 11.07 2.60 -8.17
CA ARG A 99 11.02 2.05 -9.54
C ARG A 99 9.65 2.20 -10.18
N TRP A 100 8.58 1.80 -9.50
CA TRP A 100 7.23 1.87 -10.07
C TRP A 100 6.74 3.32 -10.14
N PHE A 101 6.73 4.03 -9.02
CA PHE A 101 6.05 5.33 -8.93
C PHE A 101 6.93 6.53 -9.27
N GLY A 102 8.25 6.42 -9.11
CA GLY A 102 9.19 7.47 -9.54
C GLY A 102 9.17 7.70 -11.06
N VAL A 103 8.82 6.67 -11.83
CA VAL A 103 8.63 6.75 -13.29
C VAL A 103 7.27 7.39 -13.63
N HIS A 104 6.19 7.06 -12.91
CA HIS A 104 4.85 7.61 -13.15
C HIS A 104 4.71 9.09 -12.78
N LEU A 105 5.48 9.59 -11.81
CA LEU A 105 5.56 11.03 -11.51
C LEU A 105 6.28 11.82 -12.62
N LYS A 106 7.27 11.21 -13.28
CA LYS A 106 8.14 11.86 -14.29
C LYS A 106 7.65 11.72 -15.73
N ALA A 107 6.78 10.76 -16.02
CA ALA A 107 6.27 10.52 -17.36
C ALA A 107 4.78 10.82 -17.43
N ASP A 108 4.42 12.03 -17.85
CA ASP A 108 3.04 12.40 -18.19
C ASP A 108 2.44 11.54 -19.32
N ALA A 109 3.25 10.74 -20.01
CA ALA A 109 2.88 9.95 -21.19
C ALA A 109 2.65 8.44 -20.94
N ARG A 110 2.63 7.93 -19.71
CA ARG A 110 2.46 6.47 -19.44
C ARG A 110 1.37 6.10 -18.45
N VAL A 111 0.57 7.07 -17.99
CA VAL A 111 -0.59 6.78 -17.13
C VAL A 111 -1.68 6.02 -17.91
N SER A 112 -1.75 6.18 -19.24
CA SER A 112 -2.77 5.55 -20.10
C SER A 112 -2.69 4.03 -20.21
N ASP A 113 -1.49 3.45 -20.23
CA ASP A 113 -1.32 2.06 -20.68
C ASP A 113 -1.58 1.03 -19.57
N GLN A 114 -1.65 1.48 -18.31
CA GLN A 114 -1.90 0.62 -17.14
C GLN A 114 -3.23 0.94 -16.42
N VAL A 115 -4.02 1.89 -16.95
CA VAL A 115 -5.43 2.11 -16.56
C VAL A 115 -6.34 1.08 -17.27
N SER A 116 -5.81 -0.10 -17.60
CA SER A 116 -6.58 -1.30 -17.98
C SER A 116 -7.20 -1.99 -16.76
N SER A 117 -7.57 -1.22 -15.73
CA SER A 117 -8.06 -1.66 -14.42
C SER A 117 -9.43 -2.36 -14.46
N VAL A 118 -10.06 -2.49 -15.62
CA VAL A 118 -11.42 -3.03 -15.75
C VAL A 118 -11.46 -4.44 -16.39
N LEU A 119 -10.36 -4.94 -16.97
CA LEU A 119 -10.41 -6.18 -17.80
C LEU A 119 -9.58 -7.35 -17.25
N GLY A 120 -9.63 -7.61 -15.95
CA GLY A 120 -9.07 -8.82 -15.34
C GLY A 120 -9.62 -9.07 -13.94
N SER A 121 -9.70 -10.33 -13.51
CA SER A 121 -10.08 -10.64 -12.11
C SER A 121 -9.05 -10.02 -11.15
N ALA A 122 -9.50 -9.61 -9.97
CA ALA A 122 -8.65 -8.96 -8.96
C ALA A 122 -7.37 -9.76 -8.64
N GLU A 123 -7.43 -11.09 -8.79
CA GLU A 123 -6.35 -12.04 -8.51
C GLU A 123 -5.09 -11.85 -9.38
N TRP A 124 -5.24 -11.33 -10.62
CA TRP A 124 -4.13 -11.19 -11.56
C TRP A 124 -3.47 -9.81 -11.53
N LYS A 125 -4.05 -8.85 -10.81
CA LYS A 125 -3.51 -7.49 -10.74
C LYS A 125 -2.28 -7.50 -9.83
N PRO A 126 -1.14 -6.93 -10.27
CA PRO A 126 -0.02 -6.69 -9.39
C PRO A 126 -0.46 -5.86 -8.18
N TYR A 127 0.05 -6.21 -7.01
CA TYR A 127 -0.20 -5.45 -5.81
C TYR A 127 0.28 -4.02 -6.00
N LYS A 128 -0.64 -3.10 -5.79
CA LYS A 128 -0.40 -1.66 -5.83
C LYS A 128 -0.52 -1.13 -4.43
N SER A 129 0.57 -0.59 -3.90
CA SER A 129 0.53 0.03 -2.58
C SER A 129 -0.52 1.11 -2.48
N ARG A 130 -1.11 1.18 -1.31
CA ARG A 130 -1.90 2.30 -0.88
C ARG A 130 -0.99 3.43 -0.42
N VAL A 131 -1.52 4.64 -0.53
CA VAL A 131 -0.87 5.89 -0.12
C VAL A 131 -0.28 5.80 1.29
N TYR A 132 -1.08 5.31 2.25
CA TYR A 132 -0.67 5.28 3.65
C TYR A 132 0.49 4.33 3.91
N GLU A 133 0.63 3.24 3.14
CA GLU A 133 1.67 2.23 3.34
C GLU A 133 3.06 2.80 3.06
N ARG A 134 3.14 3.76 2.12
CA ARG A 134 4.40 4.45 1.80
C ARG A 134 4.85 5.32 2.96
N VAL A 135 3.92 6.03 3.59
CA VAL A 135 4.20 6.88 4.75
C VAL A 135 4.58 6.00 5.94
N MET A 136 3.84 4.92 6.20
CA MET A 136 4.12 3.99 7.30
C MET A 136 5.45 3.25 7.11
N MET A 137 5.81 2.85 5.90
CA MET A 137 7.12 2.26 5.59
C MET A 137 8.26 3.20 5.98
N ARG A 138 8.18 4.49 5.60
CA ARG A 138 9.17 5.51 5.98
C ARG A 138 9.21 5.72 7.48
N MET A 139 8.04 5.74 8.13
CA MET A 139 7.93 5.86 9.58
C MET A 139 8.62 4.68 10.30
N TYR A 140 8.38 3.44 9.87
CA TYR A 140 9.02 2.26 10.44
C TYR A 140 10.53 2.22 10.20
N GLN A 141 11.00 2.61 9.01
CA GLN A 141 12.43 2.79 8.76
C GLN A 141 13.04 3.83 9.71
N ALA A 142 12.40 4.99 9.89
CA ALA A 142 12.86 6.01 10.82
C ALA A 142 12.96 5.47 12.25
N LEU A 143 11.92 4.79 12.73
CA LEU A 143 11.92 4.18 14.06
C LEU A 143 12.98 3.09 14.22
N ASN A 144 13.20 2.25 13.19
CA ASN A 144 14.28 1.26 13.21
C ASN A 144 15.64 1.95 13.37
N TYR A 145 15.90 2.98 12.57
CA TYR A 145 17.16 3.74 12.65
C TYR A 145 17.32 4.46 14.00
N LEU A 146 16.25 4.95 14.61
CA LEU A 146 16.32 5.51 15.96
C LEU A 146 16.74 4.47 17.00
N GLN A 147 16.17 3.27 16.92
CA GLN A 147 16.51 2.17 17.84
C GLN A 147 17.90 1.56 17.58
N LEU A 148 18.42 1.72 16.37
CA LEU A 148 19.80 1.36 15.99
C LEU A 148 20.79 2.52 16.22
N GLU A 149 20.36 3.60 16.87
CA GLU A 149 21.16 4.82 17.13
C GLU A 149 21.66 5.56 15.87
N GLU A 150 21.13 5.23 14.70
CA GLU A 150 21.47 5.82 13.40
C GLU A 150 20.65 7.10 13.12
N LYS A 151 20.78 8.11 14.00
CA LYS A 151 19.96 9.33 13.98
C LYS A 151 19.92 10.05 12.62
N GLY A 152 21.05 10.09 11.90
CA GLY A 152 21.12 10.71 10.57
C GLY A 152 20.23 10.01 9.53
N ARG A 153 20.18 8.67 9.56
CA ARG A 153 19.31 7.89 8.67
C ARG A 153 17.85 7.99 9.10
N ALA A 154 17.58 8.02 10.41
CA ALA A 154 16.24 8.30 10.92
C ALA A 154 15.70 9.65 10.41
N ARG A 155 16.50 10.71 10.52
CA ARG A 155 16.16 12.05 10.01
C ARG A 155 15.81 12.03 8.53
N ALA A 156 16.60 11.32 7.72
CA ALA A 156 16.36 11.22 6.29
C ALA A 156 15.01 10.56 5.98
N GLU A 157 14.65 9.49 6.70
CA GLU A 157 13.36 8.82 6.49
C GLU A 157 12.16 9.64 6.97
N ILE A 158 12.31 10.45 8.03
CA ILE A 158 11.30 11.43 8.46
C ILE A 158 11.05 12.46 7.34
N PHE A 159 12.10 12.98 6.70
CA PHE A 159 11.88 13.88 5.56
C PHE A 159 11.24 13.17 4.37
N LYS A 160 11.63 11.92 4.08
CA LYS A 160 11.00 11.13 3.03
C LYS A 160 9.54 10.82 3.31
N SER A 161 9.09 10.75 4.57
CA SER A 161 7.66 10.56 4.87
C SER A 161 6.84 11.78 4.45
N ARG A 162 7.38 13.00 4.57
CA ARG A 162 6.74 14.21 4.03
C ARG A 162 6.59 14.12 2.51
N GLN A 163 7.66 13.73 1.82
CA GLN A 163 7.62 13.54 0.37
C GLN A 163 6.59 12.48 -0.02
N ALA A 164 6.53 11.36 0.72
CA ALA A 164 5.56 10.31 0.46
C ALA A 164 4.10 10.77 0.60
N ILE A 165 3.80 11.69 1.53
CA ILE A 165 2.47 12.30 1.68
C ILE A 165 2.14 13.18 0.46
N GLU A 166 3.10 13.98 0.00
CA GLU A 166 2.89 14.86 -1.17
C GLU A 166 2.78 14.05 -2.47
N ASP A 167 3.64 13.06 -2.68
CA ASP A 167 3.58 12.15 -3.82
C ASP A 167 2.25 11.42 -3.88
N ALA A 168 1.76 10.99 -2.71
CA ALA A 168 0.46 10.35 -2.61
C ALA A 168 -0.69 11.25 -3.04
N ARG A 169 -0.67 12.53 -2.62
CA ARG A 169 -1.65 13.53 -3.04
C ARG A 169 -1.66 13.69 -4.56
N GLN A 170 -0.47 13.81 -5.16
CA GLN A 170 -0.33 13.99 -6.61
C GLN A 170 -0.77 12.73 -7.39
N ILE A 171 -0.32 11.56 -6.97
CA ILE A 171 -0.65 10.28 -7.62
C ILE A 171 -2.15 10.02 -7.57
N TRP A 172 -2.77 10.18 -6.40
CA TRP A 172 -4.21 9.99 -6.27
C TRP A 172 -5.01 11.00 -7.08
N SER A 173 -4.58 12.26 -7.11
CA SER A 173 -5.20 13.28 -7.97
C SER A 173 -5.15 12.88 -9.45
N LYS A 174 -4.01 12.38 -9.94
CA LYS A 174 -3.89 11.88 -11.33
C LYS A 174 -4.77 10.66 -11.57
N GLU A 175 -4.81 9.72 -10.64
CA GLU A 175 -5.65 8.51 -10.74
C GLU A 175 -7.14 8.84 -10.75
N LEU A 176 -7.59 9.79 -9.94
CA LEU A 176 -8.97 10.24 -9.90
C LEU A 176 -9.40 10.89 -11.22
N LEU A 177 -8.53 11.72 -11.80
CA LEU A 177 -8.77 12.33 -13.11
C LEU A 177 -8.87 11.27 -14.21
N ALA A 178 -7.91 10.35 -14.28
CA ALA A 178 -7.91 9.26 -15.26
C ALA A 178 -9.15 8.35 -15.13
N ALA A 179 -9.55 8.03 -13.88
CA ALA A 179 -10.78 7.27 -13.63
C ALA A 179 -12.02 8.03 -14.11
N GLN A 180 -12.10 9.34 -13.87
CA GLN A 180 -13.21 10.17 -14.31
C GLN A 180 -13.30 10.26 -15.84
N GLU A 181 -12.17 10.42 -16.52
CA GLU A 181 -12.10 10.42 -17.99
C GLU A 181 -12.56 9.08 -18.57
N GLU A 182 -12.11 7.96 -18.02
CA GLU A 182 -12.51 6.62 -18.47
C GLU A 182 -13.99 6.34 -18.22
N MET A 183 -14.53 6.78 -17.08
CA MET A 183 -15.97 6.70 -16.80
C MET A 183 -16.77 7.53 -17.80
N ASN A 184 -16.32 8.75 -18.12
CA ASN A 184 -16.95 9.59 -19.13
C ASN A 184 -16.91 8.93 -20.51
N ARG A 185 -15.78 8.32 -20.90
CA ARG A 185 -15.66 7.55 -22.16
C ARG A 185 -16.62 6.37 -22.22
N LYS A 186 -16.86 5.70 -21.10
CA LYS A 186 -17.82 4.58 -20.97
C LYS A 186 -19.28 5.04 -20.80
N GLY A 187 -19.54 6.34 -20.78
CA GLY A 187 -20.88 6.89 -20.54
C GLY A 187 -21.40 6.67 -19.11
N ILE A 188 -20.53 6.28 -18.17
CA ILE A 188 -20.89 6.07 -16.76
C ILE A 188 -20.85 7.42 -16.05
N ASN A 189 -22.00 7.88 -15.57
CA ASN A 189 -22.11 9.16 -14.86
C ASN A 189 -22.44 8.90 -13.39
N LEU A 190 -21.41 8.80 -12.54
CA LEU A 190 -21.57 8.54 -11.09
C LEU A 190 -22.50 9.55 -10.41
N ASN A 191 -22.40 10.83 -10.80
CA ASN A 191 -23.24 11.89 -10.24
C ASN A 191 -24.73 11.66 -10.53
N ARG A 192 -25.09 10.99 -11.63
CA ARG A 192 -26.49 10.65 -11.93
C ARG A 192 -27.00 9.55 -10.99
N GLY A 193 -26.21 8.49 -10.79
CA GLY A 193 -26.57 7.39 -9.87
C GLY A 193 -26.53 7.77 -8.39
N MET A 194 -25.73 8.78 -8.02
CA MET A 194 -25.67 9.31 -6.65
C MET A 194 -26.79 10.30 -6.33
N ASN A 195 -27.35 10.98 -7.33
CA ASN A 195 -28.41 11.99 -7.21
C ASN A 195 -29.82 11.45 -7.49
N GLU A 196 -29.97 10.18 -7.86
CA GLU A 196 -31.28 9.52 -7.89
C GLU A 196 -31.84 9.45 -6.46
N LYS A 197 -33.06 9.98 -6.31
CA LYS A 197 -33.69 10.51 -5.09
C LYS A 197 -33.95 9.53 -3.95
N ASP A 198 -33.49 8.29 -4.04
CA ASP A 198 -33.57 7.38 -2.91
C ASP A 198 -32.29 7.50 -2.10
N GLU A 199 -32.47 7.73 -0.80
CA GLU A 199 -31.45 7.62 0.22
C GLU A 199 -30.93 6.17 0.24
N SER A 200 -30.10 5.85 -0.74
CA SER A 200 -29.61 4.50 -0.98
C SER A 200 -28.78 4.08 0.21
N SER A 201 -28.75 2.78 0.50
CA SER A 201 -27.89 2.23 1.56
C SER A 201 -26.43 2.70 1.43
N LEU A 202 -25.98 2.99 0.20
CA LEU A 202 -24.67 3.55 -0.09
C LEU A 202 -24.50 4.97 0.44
N GLN A 203 -25.49 5.86 0.25
CA GLN A 203 -25.40 7.26 0.73
C GLN A 203 -25.39 7.35 2.26
N ARG A 204 -26.19 6.50 2.93
CA ARG A 204 -26.14 6.38 4.40
C ARG A 204 -24.77 5.90 4.87
N GLU A 205 -24.21 4.91 4.19
CA GLU A 205 -22.89 4.38 4.53
C GLU A 205 -21.77 5.41 4.28
N ILE A 206 -21.81 6.15 3.17
CA ILE A 206 -20.88 7.24 2.89
C ILE A 206 -20.96 8.31 3.98
N SER A 207 -22.17 8.72 4.36
CA SER A 207 -22.39 9.71 5.41
C SER A 207 -21.88 9.23 6.77
N ARG A 208 -22.12 7.95 7.11
CA ARG A 208 -21.61 7.30 8.32
C ARG A 208 -20.09 7.26 8.35
N ILE A 209 -19.44 6.94 7.23
CA ILE A 209 -17.98 6.93 7.15
C ILE A 209 -17.43 8.36 7.26
N ARG A 210 -18.05 9.34 6.58
CA ARG A 210 -17.63 10.74 6.64
C ARG A 210 -17.75 11.33 8.04
N SER A 211 -18.77 10.96 8.80
CA SER A 211 -18.93 11.45 10.19
C SER A 211 -17.87 10.90 11.16
N MET A 212 -17.18 9.82 10.79
CA MET A 212 -16.03 9.31 11.56
C MET A 212 -14.73 10.10 11.30
N ILE A 213 -14.69 10.94 10.26
CA ILE A 213 -13.52 11.73 9.89
C ILE A 213 -13.67 13.13 10.50
N PRO A 214 -12.69 13.59 11.31
CA PRO A 214 -12.71 14.95 11.83
C PRO A 214 -12.82 15.98 10.69
N PRO A 215 -13.72 16.98 10.78
CA PRO A 215 -13.97 17.91 9.68
C PRO A 215 -12.76 18.81 9.35
N ASN A 216 -11.85 18.95 10.31
CA ASN A 216 -10.60 19.70 10.19
C ASN A 216 -9.43 18.85 9.70
N LEU A 217 -9.63 17.56 9.37
CA LEU A 217 -8.58 16.68 8.87
C LEU A 217 -8.35 16.93 7.37
N PRO A 218 -7.15 17.39 6.95
CA PRO A 218 -6.83 17.56 5.54
C PRO A 218 -6.82 16.22 4.80
N ASP A 219 -7.10 16.26 3.50
CA ASP A 219 -7.18 15.07 2.63
C ASP A 219 -5.93 14.18 2.65
N TYR A 220 -4.74 14.77 2.84
CA TYR A 220 -3.45 14.06 2.84
C TYR A 220 -2.62 14.44 4.06
N VAL A 221 -2.95 13.81 5.19
CA VAL A 221 -2.19 13.96 6.42
C VAL A 221 -1.98 12.62 7.11
N ASN A 222 -0.82 12.43 7.71
CA ASN A 222 -0.58 11.34 8.65
C ASN A 222 -0.15 11.97 9.99
N PRO A 223 -1.07 12.10 10.96
CA PRO A 223 -0.76 12.68 12.27
C PRO A 223 0.38 11.96 13.00
N ALA A 224 0.47 10.63 12.88
CA ALA A 224 1.52 9.86 13.53
C ALA A 224 2.90 10.19 12.96
N ALA A 225 3.01 10.42 11.65
CA ALA A 225 4.27 10.85 11.02
C ALA A 225 4.67 12.27 11.44
N ILE A 226 3.70 13.19 11.55
CA ILE A 226 3.96 14.56 12.03
C ILE A 226 4.40 14.53 13.50
N TYR A 227 3.78 13.67 14.32
CA TYR A 227 4.13 13.54 15.72
C TYR A 227 5.52 12.93 15.91
N LEU A 228 5.87 11.89 15.13
CA LEU A 228 7.22 11.35 15.14
C LEU A 228 8.27 12.41 14.79
N GLU A 229 7.98 13.23 13.79
CA GLU A 229 8.86 14.34 13.43
C GLU A 229 9.02 15.37 14.55
N ALA A 230 7.90 15.77 15.16
CA ALA A 230 7.91 16.69 16.30
C ALA A 230 8.80 16.16 17.42
N LEU A 231 8.58 14.91 17.85
CA LEU A 231 9.36 14.27 18.90
C LEU A 231 10.84 14.13 18.53
N TYR A 232 11.14 13.77 17.28
CA TYR A 232 12.52 13.66 16.80
C TYR A 232 13.28 14.97 16.99
N PHE A 233 12.70 16.09 16.55
CA PHE A 233 13.35 17.39 16.65
C PHE A 233 13.31 17.98 18.05
N LEU A 234 12.22 17.77 18.81
CA LEU A 234 12.11 18.25 20.19
C LEU A 234 13.15 17.58 21.09
N ARG A 235 13.36 16.27 20.92
CA ARG A 235 14.30 15.51 21.76
C ARG A 235 15.73 15.51 21.23
N GLY A 236 15.91 15.53 19.91
CA GLY A 236 17.22 15.41 19.26
C GLY A 236 17.83 16.72 18.76
N GLY A 237 17.09 17.83 18.82
CA GLY A 237 17.52 19.12 18.32
C GLY A 237 18.70 19.69 19.11
N THR A 238 19.67 20.25 18.39
CA THR A 238 20.83 20.96 18.97
C THR A 238 20.90 22.42 18.54
N GLN A 239 20.13 22.79 17.53
CA GLN A 239 20.10 24.13 16.94
C GLN A 239 18.69 24.71 17.00
N ARG A 240 18.58 26.04 16.98
CA ARG A 240 17.30 26.76 17.03
C ARG A 240 16.35 26.28 15.94
N GLU A 241 16.87 26.06 14.73
CA GLU A 241 16.12 25.62 13.56
C GLU A 241 15.48 24.24 13.76
N ASP A 242 16.01 23.39 14.63
CA ASP A 242 15.40 22.09 14.94
C ASP A 242 14.19 22.26 15.85
N PHE A 243 14.29 23.08 16.89
CA PHE A 243 13.15 23.40 17.75
C PHE A 243 12.04 24.15 17.00
N GLU A 244 12.39 25.00 16.03
CA GLU A 244 11.43 25.64 15.14
C GLU A 244 10.68 24.61 14.27
N LYS A 245 11.36 23.57 13.77
CA LYS A 245 10.69 22.46 13.06
C LYS A 245 9.76 21.67 13.98
N ALA A 246 10.18 21.40 15.22
CA ALA A 246 9.34 20.71 16.21
C ALA A 246 8.06 21.52 16.50
N SER A 247 8.21 22.81 16.82
CA SER A 247 7.08 23.71 17.09
C SER A 247 6.14 23.82 15.88
N PHE A 248 6.67 23.91 14.66
CA PHE A 248 5.86 23.90 13.44
C PHE A 248 4.99 22.64 13.32
N SER A 249 5.59 21.46 13.53
CA SER A 249 4.87 20.18 13.47
C SER A 249 3.82 20.06 14.59
N LEU A 250 4.12 20.51 15.80
CA LEU A 250 3.19 20.51 16.94
C LEU A 250 2.03 21.47 16.73
N ARG A 251 2.27 22.68 16.20
CA ARG A 251 1.19 23.62 15.83
C ARG A 251 0.25 23.02 14.81
N ARG A 252 0.78 22.30 13.81
CA ARG A 252 -0.03 21.59 12.83
C ARG A 252 -0.89 20.53 13.52
N LEU A 253 -0.32 19.74 14.44
CA LEU A 253 -1.08 18.75 15.21
C LEU A 253 -2.15 19.38 16.10
N ALA A 254 -1.84 20.50 16.76
CA ALA A 254 -2.80 21.23 17.59
C ALA A 254 -3.98 21.77 16.77
N ALA A 255 -3.75 22.19 15.52
CA ALA A 255 -4.84 22.57 14.62
C ALA A 255 -5.73 21.37 14.21
N LEU A 256 -5.15 20.18 14.12
CA LEU A 256 -5.88 18.94 13.81
C LEU A 256 -6.61 18.36 15.02
N PHE A 257 -6.04 18.51 16.21
CA PHE A 257 -6.54 17.93 17.45
C PHE A 257 -6.51 18.98 18.57
N PRO A 258 -7.33 20.04 18.49
CA PRO A 258 -7.26 21.19 19.41
C PRO A 258 -7.50 20.80 20.87
N ASP A 259 -8.30 19.77 21.11
CA ASP A 259 -8.65 19.32 22.45
C ASP A 259 -7.63 18.34 23.06
N ASN A 260 -6.68 17.84 22.26
CA ASN A 260 -5.70 16.87 22.75
C ASN A 260 -4.71 17.54 23.72
N GLN A 261 -4.78 17.15 24.99
CA GLN A 261 -3.97 17.73 26.06
C GLN A 261 -2.47 17.48 25.84
N TRP A 262 -2.09 16.29 25.40
CA TRP A 262 -0.68 15.91 25.22
C TRP A 262 0.01 16.75 24.13
N ILE A 263 -0.69 17.02 23.01
CA ILE A 263 -0.16 17.89 21.96
C ILE A 263 0.03 19.34 22.46
N ARG A 264 -0.86 19.81 23.35
CA ARG A 264 -0.76 21.14 23.95
C ARG A 264 0.37 21.26 24.97
N GLU A 265 0.65 20.18 25.70
CA GLU A 265 1.77 20.13 26.64
C GLU A 265 3.13 20.11 25.93
N ASP A 266 3.22 19.44 24.77
CA ASP A 266 4.46 19.34 23.98
C ASP A 266 4.81 20.64 23.22
N LEU A 267 3.85 21.55 23.01
CA LEU A 267 3.96 22.79 22.20
C LEU A 267 4.66 23.95 22.90
#